data_AF-A0A6F8ZUU4-F1
#
_entry.id   AF-A0A6F8ZUU4-F1
#
_cell.length_a   1.000
_cell.length_b   1.000
_cell.length_c   1.000
_cell.angle_alpha   90.00
_cell.angle_beta   90.00
_cell.angle_gamma   90.00
#
_symmetry.space_group_name_H-M   'P 1'
#
loop_
_entity.id
_entity.type
_entity.pdbx_description
1 polymer ?
#
loop_
_entity_poly.entity_id
_entity_poly.type
_entity_poly.pdbx_seq_one_letter_code
_entity_poly.pdbx_strand_id
1 'polypeptide(L)'
;LKEALIDTLTAILSPVQEVRAAAEEQIKVLEVTEEFGVHLAELTVDPQGALAIRQLASVILKQYVETHWCSLSEKFRPPETTDRAKAAIRELLPGGLREAISKVRSSVAYAVSAIAHWDWPEAWPQLFTLLMDMLVSGDVSAVHGAMRVLTEFTREVTDTQMPLVAPVILPEMYKIFSMIEIYSIRTRSRAVEIFTTCANLICAIEELEKGAAKALIFPVVQQFTEAFIQALQMPDGPSSDSGLKMEVLKAVTALVKNFPKPMVLSMQQILPIVWNTLTESASLYPSQCNYVLSSFILRTEVNYTEEVDDPIDSDGEVLGFENLVFSIFEFVHTLLENSKFKSTVKKALPELIYYIILYMQITEDQIKVWTANPQQFVEDEDDDTFSYSVRISAQDLLLAVATEFQNESAAALAAAATRHLQEAEQAKNIKTIITENVKNGRVQFDMHGFLANVILADLNLSTSRFTAAMTPDLIQQFLQATVVNVCVRMCALLRYCDQLKLSESTQVLQPFLPAVLEGLVQLAAQFSSEVLTLVMETLCIVSTVDPAFTTSAENKICPLTIAIFLKYSNDPVVSSLAQDIFKELAQIEACQGPMQVRLIPTLVSIMQAPPDKIPSGLC
;
A
#
# COMPACT_ATOMS: atom_id res chain seq x y z
N LEU A 1 46.39 -13.79 8.63
CA LEU A 1 44.94 -13.60 8.89
C LEU A 1 44.13 -13.74 7.60
N LYS A 2 44.44 -12.98 6.54
CA LYS A 2 43.79 -13.07 5.23
C LYS A 2 43.64 -14.49 4.64
N GLU A 3 44.69 -15.31 4.63
CA GLU A 3 44.60 -16.70 4.14
C GLU A 3 43.60 -17.54 4.94
N ALA A 4 43.66 -17.46 6.27
CA ALA A 4 42.70 -18.15 7.14
C ALA A 4 41.26 -17.71 6.88
N LEU A 5 41.02 -16.42 6.61
CA LEU A 5 39.70 -15.92 6.23
C LEU A 5 39.24 -16.52 4.89
N ILE A 6 40.10 -16.58 3.87
CA ILE A 6 39.78 -17.20 2.58
C ILE A 6 39.41 -18.68 2.76
N ASP A 7 40.19 -19.41 3.56
CA ASP A 7 39.93 -20.83 3.85
C ASP A 7 38.59 -21.01 4.56
N THR A 8 38.29 -20.19 5.56
CA THR A 8 37.01 -20.20 6.28
C THR A 8 35.84 -19.87 5.35
N LEU A 9 35.94 -18.84 4.51
CA LEU A 9 34.88 -18.49 3.54
C LEU A 9 34.66 -19.61 2.51
N THR A 10 35.74 -20.26 2.06
CA THR A 10 35.65 -21.42 1.15
C THR A 10 34.95 -22.59 1.83
N ALA A 11 35.24 -22.84 3.10
CA ALA A 11 34.62 -23.89 3.89
C ALA A 11 33.13 -23.63 4.18
N ILE A 12 32.72 -22.37 4.39
CA ILE A 12 31.30 -21.98 4.54
C ILE A 12 30.48 -22.33 3.29
N LEU A 13 31.09 -22.25 2.10
CA LEU A 13 30.43 -22.59 0.83
C LEU A 13 30.45 -24.10 0.51
N SER A 14 30.97 -24.94 1.41
CA SER A 14 31.02 -26.39 1.21
C SER A 14 29.62 -27.04 1.25
N PRO A 15 29.36 -28.09 0.44
CA PRO A 15 28.15 -28.88 0.59
C PRO A 15 28.15 -29.77 1.86
N VAL A 16 29.30 -29.96 2.51
CA VAL A 16 29.45 -30.81 3.69
C VAL A 16 29.10 -30.02 4.96
N GLN A 17 28.02 -30.41 5.64
CA GLN A 17 27.51 -29.70 6.82
C GLN A 17 28.55 -29.56 7.94
N GLU A 18 29.35 -30.60 8.22
CA GLU A 18 30.38 -30.55 9.26
C GLU A 18 31.47 -29.51 8.96
N VAL A 19 31.85 -29.37 7.68
CA VAL A 19 32.83 -28.37 7.24
C VAL A 19 32.26 -26.96 7.39
N ARG A 20 30.98 -26.75 7.03
CA ARG A 20 30.30 -25.46 7.23
C ARG A 20 30.20 -25.08 8.70
N ALA A 21 29.73 -25.99 9.54
CA ALA A 21 29.55 -25.73 10.98
C ALA A 21 30.88 -25.38 11.66
N ALA A 22 31.97 -26.07 11.30
CA ALA A 22 33.30 -25.73 11.81
C ALA A 22 33.77 -24.34 11.35
N ALA A 23 33.50 -23.99 10.08
CA ALA A 23 33.85 -22.69 9.53
C ALA A 23 33.00 -21.54 10.12
N GLU A 24 31.73 -21.78 10.42
CA GLU A 24 30.84 -20.83 11.12
C GLU A 24 31.32 -20.55 12.55
N GLU A 25 31.89 -21.53 13.25
CA GLU A 25 32.54 -21.27 14.55
C GLU A 25 33.87 -20.53 14.37
N GLN A 26 34.65 -20.88 13.35
CA GLN A 26 35.93 -20.20 13.06
C GLN A 26 35.73 -18.73 12.71
N ILE A 27 34.69 -18.39 11.93
CA ILE A 27 34.46 -17.01 11.51
C ILE A 27 34.05 -16.11 12.68
N LYS A 28 33.35 -16.63 13.69
CA LYS A 28 33.06 -15.89 14.95
C LYS A 28 34.33 -15.50 15.70
N VAL A 29 35.36 -16.34 15.64
CA VAL A 29 36.68 -16.02 16.23
C VAL A 29 37.42 -15.00 15.38
N LEU A 30 37.29 -15.06 14.06
CA LEU A 30 37.88 -14.07 13.15
C LEU A 30 37.19 -12.69 13.28
N GLU A 31 35.89 -12.65 13.55
CA GLU A 31 35.07 -11.43 13.67
C GLU A 31 35.62 -10.44 14.70
N VAL A 32 36.23 -10.94 15.78
CA VAL A 32 36.82 -10.11 16.85
C VAL A 32 38.25 -9.64 16.57
N THR A 33 38.82 -9.94 15.40
CA THR A 33 40.17 -9.50 15.02
C THR A 33 40.15 -8.11 14.37
N GLU A 34 41.17 -7.29 14.64
CA GLU A 34 41.23 -5.89 14.20
C GLU A 34 41.14 -5.73 12.67
N GLU A 35 41.82 -6.59 11.90
CA GLU A 35 41.89 -6.50 10.43
C GLU A 35 40.79 -7.32 9.72
N PHE A 36 39.81 -7.87 10.46
CA PHE A 36 38.73 -8.68 9.87
C PHE A 36 37.97 -7.93 8.78
N GLY A 37 37.44 -6.75 9.11
CA GLY A 37 36.72 -5.90 8.16
C GLY A 37 37.60 -5.42 7.00
N VAL A 38 38.89 -5.17 7.25
CA VAL A 38 39.85 -4.75 6.21
C VAL A 38 40.04 -5.86 5.18
N HIS A 39 40.28 -7.09 5.61
CA HIS A 39 40.43 -8.22 4.69
C HIS A 39 39.12 -8.56 3.96
N LEU A 40 37.96 -8.43 4.61
CA LEU A 40 36.67 -8.57 3.93
C LEU A 40 36.50 -7.52 2.83
N ALA A 41 36.91 -6.27 3.07
CA ALA A 41 36.90 -5.21 2.07
C ALA A 41 37.86 -5.52 0.90
N GLU A 42 39.09 -5.94 1.18
CA GLU A 42 40.05 -6.35 0.15
C GLU A 42 39.52 -7.49 -0.72
N LEU A 43 38.97 -8.55 -0.12
CA LEU A 43 38.41 -9.70 -0.83
C LEU A 43 37.19 -9.30 -1.66
N THR A 44 36.39 -8.35 -1.18
CA THR A 44 35.21 -7.88 -1.91
C THR A 44 35.63 -7.05 -3.13
N VAL A 45 36.59 -6.14 -2.98
CA VAL A 45 36.99 -5.17 -4.01
C VAL A 45 37.92 -5.78 -5.05
N ASP A 46 38.68 -6.84 -4.74
CA ASP A 46 39.61 -7.47 -5.69
C ASP A 46 38.87 -8.04 -6.93
N PRO A 47 39.05 -7.44 -8.13
CA PRO A 47 38.34 -7.88 -9.32
C PRO A 47 38.78 -9.26 -9.81
N GLN A 48 39.95 -9.76 -9.40
CA GLN A 48 40.50 -11.05 -9.80
C GLN A 48 40.07 -12.20 -8.88
N GLY A 49 39.40 -11.90 -7.75
CA GLY A 49 38.94 -12.89 -6.80
C GLY A 49 37.80 -13.77 -7.33
N ALA A 50 37.68 -14.99 -6.80
CA ALA A 50 36.59 -15.90 -7.14
C ALA A 50 35.22 -15.31 -6.71
N LEU A 51 34.27 -15.20 -7.64
CA LEU A 51 32.98 -14.54 -7.41
C LEU A 51 32.25 -15.03 -6.16
N ALA A 52 32.25 -16.34 -5.90
CA ALA A 52 31.57 -16.90 -4.73
C ALA A 52 32.15 -16.37 -3.41
N ILE A 53 33.49 -16.23 -3.32
CA ILE A 53 34.17 -15.65 -2.16
C ILE A 53 33.92 -14.17 -2.08
N ARG A 54 34.00 -13.44 -3.20
CA ARG A 54 33.72 -12.00 -3.24
C ARG A 54 32.29 -11.69 -2.78
N GLN A 55 31.31 -12.47 -3.23
CA GLN A 55 29.92 -12.30 -2.86
C GLN A 55 29.72 -12.60 -1.37
N LEU A 56 30.24 -13.71 -0.85
CA LEU A 56 30.12 -14.04 0.57
C LEU A 56 30.84 -13.01 1.45
N ALA A 57 32.07 -12.62 1.09
CA ALA A 57 32.81 -11.58 1.78
C ALA A 57 32.03 -10.25 1.80
N SER A 58 31.41 -9.87 0.68
CA SER A 58 30.60 -8.64 0.60
C SER A 58 29.37 -8.67 1.52
N VAL A 59 28.74 -9.83 1.69
CA VAL A 59 27.58 -9.99 2.59
C VAL A 59 28.01 -9.86 4.04
N ILE A 60 29.10 -10.53 4.41
CA ILE A 60 29.66 -10.47 5.78
C ILE A 60 30.20 -9.07 6.08
N LEU A 61 30.79 -8.40 5.08
CA LEU A 61 31.27 -7.02 5.23
C LEU A 61 30.14 -6.04 5.56
N LYS A 62 28.99 -6.16 4.90
CA LYS A 62 27.80 -5.34 5.23
C LYS A 62 27.39 -5.53 6.68
N GLN A 63 27.29 -6.79 7.10
CA GLN A 63 26.94 -7.12 8.48
C GLN A 63 27.97 -6.58 9.47
N TYR A 64 29.27 -6.73 9.15
CA TYR A 64 30.37 -6.21 9.97
C TYR A 64 30.28 -4.70 10.15
N VAL A 65 30.01 -3.93 9.09
CA VAL A 65 29.84 -2.47 9.18
C VAL A 65 28.64 -2.12 10.07
N GLU A 66 27.51 -2.80 9.94
CA GLU A 66 26.33 -2.52 10.79
C GLU A 66 26.56 -2.80 12.27
N THR A 67 27.33 -3.84 12.60
CA THR A 67 27.47 -4.31 13.98
C THR A 67 28.76 -3.86 14.66
N HIS A 68 29.83 -3.53 13.93
CA HIS A 68 31.12 -3.15 14.53
C HIS A 68 31.54 -1.70 14.29
N TRP A 69 30.93 -0.98 13.35
CA TRP A 69 31.47 0.34 12.95
C TRP A 69 31.30 1.44 14.02
N CYS A 70 30.18 1.43 14.74
CA CYS A 70 29.88 2.44 15.77
C CYS A 70 29.34 1.77 17.04
N SER A 71 29.96 2.06 18.18
CA SER A 71 29.56 1.59 19.51
C SER A 71 28.20 2.11 19.99
N LEU A 72 27.67 3.15 19.33
CA LEU A 72 26.33 3.71 19.59
C LEU A 72 25.22 3.01 18.79
N SER A 73 25.56 2.09 17.88
CA SER A 73 24.56 1.32 17.11
C SER A 73 23.74 0.41 18.02
N GLU A 74 22.42 0.32 17.81
CA GLU A 74 21.55 -0.60 18.55
C GLU A 74 21.96 -2.08 18.36
N LYS A 75 22.51 -2.41 17.19
CA LYS A 75 22.96 -3.75 16.84
C LYS A 75 24.44 -3.99 17.15
N PHE A 76 25.05 -3.10 17.93
CA PHE A 76 26.49 -3.12 18.18
C PHE A 76 26.97 -4.43 18.80
N ARG A 77 28.08 -4.94 18.26
CA ARG A 77 28.82 -6.09 18.76
C ARG A 77 30.28 -5.67 18.95
N PRO A 78 30.87 -5.84 20.14
CA PRO A 78 32.28 -5.55 20.33
C PRO A 78 33.15 -6.57 19.56
N PRO A 79 34.37 -6.18 19.12
CA PRO A 79 34.98 -4.86 19.29
C PRO A 79 34.49 -3.83 18.26
N GLU A 80 34.57 -2.54 18.61
CA GLU A 80 34.39 -1.46 17.64
C GLU A 80 35.56 -1.42 16.65
N THR A 81 35.27 -1.17 15.37
CA THR A 81 36.29 -1.04 14.33
C THR A 81 37.25 0.09 14.67
N THR A 82 38.54 -0.22 14.75
CA THR A 82 39.58 0.75 15.12
C THR A 82 39.74 1.84 14.05
N ASP A 83 40.20 3.03 14.44
CA ASP A 83 40.41 4.16 13.50
C ASP A 83 41.32 3.78 12.31
N ARG A 84 42.32 2.94 12.57
CA ARG A 84 43.23 2.41 11.53
C ARG A 84 42.47 1.54 10.53
N ALA A 85 41.65 0.60 11.02
CA ALA A 85 40.83 -0.25 10.17
C ALA A 85 39.78 0.55 9.41
N LYS A 86 39.12 1.52 10.06
CA LYS A 86 38.17 2.45 9.40
C LYS A 86 38.84 3.22 8.27
N ALA A 87 40.02 3.78 8.50
CA ALA A 87 40.77 4.51 7.46
C ALA A 87 41.08 3.60 6.25
N ALA A 88 41.58 2.38 6.49
CA ALA A 88 41.88 1.42 5.42
C ALA A 88 40.62 1.01 4.63
N ILE A 89 39.51 0.71 5.31
CA ILE A 89 38.25 0.33 4.66
C ILE A 89 37.71 1.47 3.81
N ARG A 90 37.77 2.72 4.29
CA ARG A 90 37.33 3.92 3.55
C ARG A 90 38.19 4.22 2.34
N GLU A 91 39.47 3.85 2.35
CA GLU A 91 40.35 3.94 1.18
C GLU A 91 40.04 2.85 0.14
N LEU A 92 39.72 1.62 0.60
CA LEU A 92 39.49 0.46 -0.27
C LEU A 92 38.12 0.46 -0.96
N LEU A 93 37.04 0.67 -0.20
CA LEU A 93 35.67 0.45 -0.68
C LEU A 93 35.27 1.28 -1.92
N PRO A 94 35.67 2.56 -2.06
CA PRO A 94 35.32 3.33 -3.25
C PRO A 94 35.81 2.70 -4.56
N GLY A 95 36.93 1.96 -4.54
CA GLY A 95 37.39 1.21 -5.71
C GLY A 95 36.39 0.16 -6.20
N GLY A 96 35.64 -0.45 -5.27
CA GLY A 96 34.63 -1.47 -5.58
C GLY A 96 33.34 -0.92 -6.20
N LEU A 97 33.12 0.40 -6.17
CA LEU A 97 31.97 1.03 -6.84
C LEU A 97 32.08 0.97 -8.37
N ARG A 98 33.28 0.68 -8.91
CA ARG A 98 33.54 0.50 -10.34
C ARG A 98 33.42 -0.96 -10.81
N GLU A 99 33.09 -1.87 -9.89
CA GLU A 99 32.98 -3.30 -10.20
C GLU A 99 31.95 -3.55 -11.30
N ALA A 100 32.24 -4.42 -12.28
CA ALA A 100 31.33 -4.76 -13.36
C ALA A 100 30.13 -5.59 -12.85
N ILE A 101 30.37 -6.48 -11.89
CA ILE A 101 29.35 -7.36 -11.32
C ILE A 101 28.41 -6.57 -10.40
N SER A 102 27.16 -6.39 -10.84
CA SER A 102 26.14 -5.59 -10.15
C SER A 102 25.93 -6.01 -8.69
N LYS A 103 25.86 -7.30 -8.39
CA LYS A 103 25.65 -7.81 -7.02
C LYS A 103 26.75 -7.36 -6.05
N VAL A 104 28.02 -7.43 -6.48
CA VAL A 104 29.16 -7.00 -5.66
C VAL A 104 29.18 -5.49 -5.54
N ARG A 105 28.99 -4.77 -6.65
CA ARG A 105 28.89 -3.30 -6.67
C ARG A 105 27.79 -2.79 -5.73
N SER A 106 26.63 -3.44 -5.74
CA SER A 106 25.50 -3.13 -4.85
C SER A 106 25.82 -3.37 -3.38
N SER A 107 26.49 -4.47 -3.04
CA SER A 107 26.94 -4.73 -1.66
C SER A 107 27.98 -3.70 -1.18
N VAL A 108 28.92 -3.31 -2.05
CA VAL A 108 29.91 -2.26 -1.74
C VAL A 108 29.21 -0.92 -1.52
N ALA A 109 28.27 -0.54 -2.40
CA ALA A 109 27.50 0.69 -2.26
C ALA A 109 26.72 0.74 -0.94
N TYR A 110 26.13 -0.39 -0.53
CA TYR A 110 25.47 -0.50 0.77
C TYR A 110 26.45 -0.27 1.93
N ALA A 111 27.60 -0.95 1.92
CA ALA A 111 28.62 -0.78 2.96
C ALA A 111 29.14 0.67 3.04
N VAL A 112 29.37 1.32 1.90
CA VAL A 112 29.76 2.74 1.85
C VAL A 112 28.68 3.64 2.45
N SER A 113 27.40 3.37 2.14
CA SER A 113 26.27 4.14 2.68
C SER A 113 26.13 3.97 4.19
N ALA A 114 26.27 2.73 4.69
CA ALA A 114 26.24 2.43 6.12
C ALA A 114 27.40 3.09 6.88
N ILE A 115 28.59 3.19 6.27
CA ILE A 115 29.70 3.95 6.84
C ILE A 115 29.40 5.46 6.81
N ALA A 116 28.86 5.97 5.70
CA ALA A 116 28.57 7.39 5.53
C ALA A 116 27.62 7.92 6.61
N HIS A 117 26.60 7.14 7.00
CA HIS A 117 25.67 7.47 8.07
C HIS A 117 26.37 7.84 9.40
N TRP A 118 27.50 7.20 9.72
CA TRP A 118 28.24 7.46 10.96
C TRP A 118 29.40 8.44 10.78
N ASP A 119 30.05 8.41 9.62
CA ASP A 119 31.34 9.06 9.42
C ASP A 119 31.25 10.38 8.63
N TRP A 120 30.16 10.64 7.89
CA TRP A 120 30.03 11.86 7.11
C TRP A 120 29.19 12.91 7.86
N PRO A 121 29.63 14.19 7.92
CA PRO A 121 30.75 14.79 7.19
C PRO A 121 32.09 14.79 7.94
N GLU A 122 32.13 14.56 9.26
CA GLU A 122 33.29 14.91 10.08
C GLU A 122 34.48 13.98 9.87
N ALA A 123 34.22 12.67 9.86
CA ALA A 123 35.28 11.66 9.75
C ALA A 123 35.64 11.36 8.28
N TRP A 124 34.69 11.49 7.34
CA TRP A 124 34.88 11.21 5.91
C TRP A 124 34.50 12.38 4.99
N PRO A 125 35.08 13.58 5.16
CA PRO A 125 34.65 14.80 4.47
C PRO A 125 34.76 14.74 2.93
N GLN A 126 35.70 13.96 2.40
CA GLN A 126 35.97 13.79 0.97
C GLN A 126 35.01 12.82 0.25
N LEU A 127 34.08 12.17 0.97
CA LEU A 127 33.17 11.18 0.37
C LEU A 127 32.33 11.79 -0.74
N PHE A 128 31.73 12.95 -0.52
CA PHE A 128 30.89 13.60 -1.52
C PHE A 128 31.66 13.93 -2.80
N THR A 129 32.85 14.52 -2.68
CA THR A 129 33.72 14.83 -3.83
C THR A 129 34.12 13.57 -4.60
N LEU A 130 34.42 12.48 -3.89
CA LEU A 130 34.79 11.21 -4.50
C LEU A 130 33.63 10.59 -5.32
N LEU A 131 32.40 10.69 -4.81
CA LEU A 131 31.21 10.22 -5.50
C LEU A 131 30.92 11.08 -6.74
N MET A 132 31.07 12.40 -6.64
CA MET A 132 30.90 13.31 -7.78
C MET A 132 31.93 13.03 -8.90
N ASP A 133 33.19 12.77 -8.54
CA ASP A 133 34.24 12.39 -9.51
C ASP A 133 33.90 11.09 -10.25
N MET A 134 33.25 10.14 -9.58
CA MET A 134 32.76 8.91 -10.22
C MET A 134 31.64 9.18 -11.23
N LEU A 135 30.71 10.10 -10.93
CA LEU A 135 29.63 10.46 -11.86
C LEU A 135 30.16 11.07 -13.16
N VAL A 136 31.18 11.92 -13.07
CA VAL A 136 31.76 12.59 -14.25
C VAL A 136 32.83 11.77 -14.98
N SER A 137 33.18 10.58 -14.46
CA SER A 137 34.27 9.76 -15.01
C SER A 137 33.98 9.13 -16.38
N GLY A 138 32.71 9.10 -16.80
CA GLY A 138 32.27 8.43 -18.05
C GLY A 138 32.19 6.90 -17.96
N ASP A 139 32.60 6.31 -16.84
CA ASP A 139 32.46 4.88 -16.56
C ASP A 139 31.06 4.57 -16.03
N VAL A 140 30.26 3.85 -16.82
CA VAL A 140 28.87 3.49 -16.50
C VAL A 140 28.79 2.69 -15.19
N SER A 141 29.78 1.83 -14.90
CA SER A 141 29.79 1.05 -13.66
C SER A 141 30.04 1.95 -12.46
N ALA A 142 31.00 2.88 -12.57
CA ALA A 142 31.28 3.88 -11.55
C ALA A 142 30.07 4.78 -11.28
N VAL A 143 29.40 5.27 -12.34
CA VAL A 143 28.19 6.08 -12.22
C VAL A 143 27.10 5.29 -11.51
N HIS A 144 26.85 4.04 -11.92
CA HIS A 144 25.85 3.19 -11.27
C HIS A 144 26.16 2.95 -9.79
N GLY A 145 27.42 2.67 -9.45
CA GLY A 145 27.85 2.46 -8.07
C GLY A 145 27.67 3.73 -7.23
N ALA A 146 28.15 4.87 -7.73
CA ALA A 146 28.05 6.16 -7.06
C ALA A 146 26.59 6.61 -6.89
N MET A 147 25.74 6.47 -7.91
CA MET A 147 24.31 6.79 -7.84
C MET A 147 23.60 6.00 -6.74
N ARG A 148 23.96 4.72 -6.57
CA ARG A 148 23.39 3.87 -5.50
C ARG A 148 23.80 4.35 -4.11
N VAL A 149 25.04 4.79 -3.93
CA VAL A 149 25.47 5.42 -2.67
C VAL A 149 24.78 6.76 -2.46
N LEU A 150 24.68 7.59 -3.52
CA LEU A 150 24.09 8.92 -3.46
C LEU A 150 22.61 8.92 -3.09
N THR A 151 21.85 7.87 -3.46
CA THR A 151 20.46 7.70 -3.02
C THR A 151 20.35 7.71 -1.49
N GLU A 152 21.16 6.93 -0.77
CA GLU A 152 21.15 6.91 0.69
C GLU A 152 21.88 8.12 1.30
N PHE A 153 23.05 8.47 0.75
CA PHE A 153 23.84 9.60 1.20
C PHE A 153 23.04 10.90 1.23
N THR A 154 22.20 11.16 0.21
CA THR A 154 21.41 12.40 0.14
C THR A 154 20.30 12.48 1.19
N ARG A 155 19.90 11.35 1.80
CA ARG A 155 18.97 11.31 2.93
C ARG A 155 19.67 11.69 4.25
N GLU A 156 20.98 11.49 4.36
CA GLU A 156 21.82 11.88 5.49
C GLU A 156 22.28 13.35 5.43
N VAL A 157 22.10 14.01 4.28
CA VAL A 157 22.43 15.43 4.14
C VAL A 157 21.49 16.26 5.02
N THR A 158 22.07 17.12 5.84
CA THR A 158 21.32 18.03 6.71
C THR A 158 21.09 19.40 6.06
N ASP A 159 20.24 20.21 6.68
CA ASP A 159 20.01 21.62 6.32
C ASP A 159 21.31 22.45 6.26
N THR A 160 22.27 22.16 7.14
CA THR A 160 23.56 22.85 7.18
C THR A 160 24.45 22.57 5.97
N GLN A 161 24.32 21.38 5.36
CA GLN A 161 25.17 20.93 4.27
C GLN A 161 24.52 21.08 2.90
N MET A 162 23.18 21.03 2.85
CA MET A 162 22.42 21.13 1.61
C MET A 162 22.80 22.33 0.73
N PRO A 163 23.13 23.53 1.25
CA PRO A 163 23.61 24.64 0.44
C PRO A 163 24.91 24.38 -0.33
N LEU A 164 25.74 23.45 0.14
CA LEU A 164 26.97 23.03 -0.54
C LEU A 164 26.74 21.84 -1.48
N VAL A 165 25.79 20.96 -1.14
CA VAL A 165 25.48 19.74 -1.89
C VAL A 165 24.58 20.01 -3.10
N ALA A 166 23.44 20.68 -2.91
CA ALA A 166 22.43 20.88 -3.96
C ALA A 166 22.97 21.53 -5.25
N PRO A 167 23.77 22.62 -5.19
CA PRO A 167 24.26 23.27 -6.41
C PRO A 167 25.20 22.41 -7.25
N VAL A 168 25.80 21.38 -6.64
CA VAL A 168 26.76 20.46 -7.30
C VAL A 168 26.05 19.21 -7.80
N ILE A 169 25.18 18.61 -6.98
CA ILE A 169 24.54 17.33 -7.32
C ILE A 169 23.41 17.50 -8.33
N LEU A 170 22.56 18.53 -8.20
CA LEU A 170 21.37 18.69 -9.04
C LEU A 170 21.68 18.86 -10.53
N PRO A 171 22.71 19.64 -10.95
CA PRO A 171 23.09 19.69 -12.37
C PRO A 171 23.54 18.33 -12.93
N GLU A 172 24.25 17.52 -12.15
CA GLU A 172 24.68 16.20 -12.60
C GLU A 172 23.51 15.21 -12.65
N MET A 173 22.57 15.29 -11.70
CA MET A 173 21.33 14.50 -11.76
C MET A 173 20.53 14.82 -13.03
N TYR A 174 20.43 16.11 -13.40
CA TYR A 174 19.76 16.53 -14.63
C TYR A 174 20.42 15.91 -15.87
N LYS A 175 21.76 15.94 -15.91
CA LYS A 175 22.54 15.39 -17.01
C LYS A 175 22.35 13.87 -17.12
N ILE A 176 22.45 13.14 -16.02
CA ILE A 176 22.22 11.69 -15.98
C ILE A 176 20.79 11.36 -16.44
N PHE A 177 19.79 12.06 -15.91
CA PHE A 177 18.39 11.85 -16.27
C PHE A 177 18.12 12.09 -17.77
N SER A 178 18.76 13.11 -18.36
CA SER A 178 18.56 13.52 -19.75
C SER A 178 19.33 12.66 -20.77
N MET A 179 20.38 11.96 -20.37
CA MET A 179 21.22 11.14 -21.26
C MET A 179 20.67 9.72 -21.42
N ILE A 180 19.52 9.63 -22.10
CA ILE A 180 18.73 8.41 -22.30
C ILE A 180 19.52 7.28 -22.98
N GLU A 181 20.41 7.61 -23.92
CA GLU A 181 21.19 6.63 -24.69
C GLU A 181 22.38 6.05 -23.91
N ILE A 182 22.78 6.70 -22.82
CA ILE A 182 23.99 6.34 -22.05
C ILE A 182 23.62 5.59 -20.78
N TYR A 183 22.61 6.09 -20.05
CA TYR A 183 22.28 5.58 -18.72
C TYR A 183 21.00 4.75 -18.74
N SER A 184 21.02 3.65 -17.99
CA SER A 184 19.87 2.77 -17.84
C SER A 184 18.68 3.47 -17.18
N ILE A 185 17.48 2.93 -17.41
CA ILE A 185 16.23 3.37 -16.77
C ILE A 185 16.42 3.51 -15.25
N ARG A 186 16.98 2.49 -14.59
CA ARG A 186 17.20 2.48 -13.12
C ARG A 186 18.18 3.56 -12.64
N THR A 187 19.22 3.85 -13.42
CA THR A 187 20.18 4.92 -13.07
C THR A 187 19.52 6.30 -13.19
N ARG A 188 18.71 6.49 -14.24
CA ARG A 188 17.93 7.71 -14.44
C ARG A 188 16.85 7.88 -13.37
N SER A 189 16.20 6.79 -12.96
CA SER A 189 15.22 6.76 -11.87
C SER A 189 15.82 7.26 -10.56
N ARG A 190 17.02 6.78 -10.20
CA ARG A 190 17.75 7.27 -9.00
C ARG A 190 18.10 8.75 -9.07
N ALA A 191 18.36 9.30 -10.25
CA ALA A 191 18.60 10.73 -10.39
C ALA A 191 17.35 11.56 -10.05
N VAL A 192 16.17 11.03 -10.39
CA VAL A 192 14.87 11.62 -10.02
C VAL A 192 14.60 11.48 -8.53
N GLU A 193 14.91 10.32 -7.95
CA GLU A 193 14.80 10.09 -6.50
C GLU A 193 15.68 11.08 -5.71
N ILE A 194 16.97 11.19 -6.07
CA ILE A 194 17.90 12.15 -5.46
C ILE A 194 17.40 13.59 -5.60
N PHE A 195 16.89 13.96 -6.78
CA PHE A 195 16.28 15.27 -6.98
C PHE A 195 15.11 15.50 -6.00
N THR A 196 14.25 14.50 -5.83
CA THR A 196 13.08 14.57 -4.94
C THR A 196 13.49 14.70 -3.48
N THR A 197 14.47 13.93 -3.02
CA THR A 197 15.05 14.04 -1.67
C THR A 197 15.61 15.44 -1.42
N CYS A 198 16.41 15.97 -2.35
CA CYS A 198 16.92 17.34 -2.25
C CYS A 198 15.79 18.38 -2.22
N ALA A 199 14.76 18.21 -3.05
CA ALA A 199 13.62 19.14 -3.13
C ALA A 199 12.81 19.19 -1.82
N ASN A 200 12.60 18.03 -1.19
CA ASN A 200 11.90 17.94 0.09
C ASN A 200 12.69 18.63 1.21
N LEU A 201 14.00 18.36 1.31
CA LEU A 201 14.83 19.00 2.33
C LEU A 201 14.96 20.52 2.08
N ILE A 202 15.14 20.97 0.83
CA ILE A 202 15.16 22.40 0.51
C ILE A 202 13.83 23.08 0.88
N CYS A 203 12.70 22.38 0.76
CA CYS A 203 11.41 22.89 1.22
C CYS A 203 11.40 23.08 2.75
N ALA A 204 11.86 22.08 3.50
CA ALA A 204 11.98 22.19 4.95
C ALA A 204 12.90 23.35 5.39
N ILE A 205 14.01 23.57 4.67
CA ILE A 205 14.89 24.73 4.90
C ILE A 205 14.16 26.04 4.60
N GLU A 206 13.43 26.15 3.48
CA GLU A 206 12.68 27.37 3.09
C GLU A 206 11.57 27.73 4.10
N GLU A 207 11.03 26.76 4.85
CA GLU A 207 10.09 27.02 5.94
C GLU A 207 10.75 27.77 7.10
N LEU A 208 12.02 27.47 7.39
CA LEU A 208 12.81 28.09 8.47
C LEU A 208 13.55 29.36 8.01
N GLU A 209 14.18 29.33 6.83
CA GLU A 209 14.98 30.40 6.25
C GLU A 209 14.48 30.76 4.84
N LYS A 210 13.81 31.91 4.72
CA LYS A 210 13.26 32.37 3.43
C LYS A 210 14.37 32.71 2.43
N GLY A 211 14.26 32.17 1.23
CA GLY A 211 15.19 32.43 0.12
C GLY A 211 16.05 31.22 -0.26
N ALA A 212 16.10 30.18 0.57
CA ALA A 212 16.80 28.92 0.28
C ALA A 212 16.33 28.28 -1.02
N ALA A 213 15.01 28.19 -1.26
CA ALA A 213 14.47 27.61 -2.48
C ALA A 213 14.87 28.40 -3.73
N LYS A 214 14.90 29.74 -3.62
CA LYS A 214 15.32 30.63 -4.71
C LYS A 214 16.80 30.46 -5.05
N ALA A 215 17.64 30.18 -4.06
CA ALA A 215 19.08 29.99 -4.24
C ALA A 215 19.42 28.58 -4.76
N LEU A 216 18.75 27.54 -4.23
CA LEU A 216 19.19 26.16 -4.41
C LEU A 216 18.45 25.39 -5.50
N ILE A 217 17.12 25.48 -5.58
CA ILE A 217 16.33 24.63 -6.49
C ILE A 217 15.71 25.40 -7.65
N PHE A 218 15.20 26.62 -7.45
CA PHE A 218 14.54 27.38 -8.52
C PHE A 218 15.38 27.58 -9.80
N PRO A 219 16.72 27.69 -9.75
CA PRO A 219 17.54 27.74 -10.97
C PRO A 219 17.39 26.50 -11.86
N VAL A 220 17.04 25.34 -11.28
CA VAL A 220 16.95 24.06 -11.99
C VAL A 220 15.52 23.52 -12.12
N VAL A 221 14.53 24.03 -11.38
CA VAL A 221 13.14 23.52 -11.41
C VAL A 221 12.58 23.49 -12.83
N GLN A 222 12.78 24.57 -13.62
CA GLN A 222 12.19 24.65 -14.95
C GLN A 222 12.75 23.56 -15.88
N GLN A 223 14.09 23.43 -15.97
CA GLN A 223 14.73 22.42 -16.82
C GLN A 223 14.31 20.99 -16.42
N PHE A 224 14.27 20.68 -15.12
CA PHE A 224 13.82 19.38 -14.63
C PHE A 224 12.35 19.14 -14.98
N THR A 225 11.49 20.14 -14.81
CA THR A 225 10.07 20.01 -15.13
C THR A 225 9.84 19.73 -16.62
N GLU A 226 10.58 20.41 -17.50
CA GLU A 226 10.52 20.16 -18.95
C GLU A 226 11.01 18.73 -19.30
N ALA A 227 12.07 18.26 -18.65
CA ALA A 227 12.57 16.91 -18.83
C ALA A 227 11.61 15.84 -18.25
N PHE A 228 10.94 16.12 -17.13
CA PHE A 228 9.91 15.24 -16.55
C PHE A 228 8.70 15.11 -17.47
N ILE A 229 8.24 16.22 -18.05
CA ILE A 229 7.17 16.23 -19.06
C ILE A 229 7.52 15.32 -20.23
N GLN A 230 8.76 15.42 -20.76
CA GLN A 230 9.23 14.57 -21.85
C GLN A 230 9.27 13.08 -21.46
N ALA A 231 9.72 12.78 -20.25
CA ALA A 231 9.82 11.40 -19.76
C ALA A 231 8.44 10.75 -19.56
N LEU A 232 7.45 11.48 -19.04
CA LEU A 232 6.09 10.98 -18.85
C LEU A 232 5.37 10.69 -20.18
N GLN A 233 5.69 11.44 -21.24
CA GLN A 233 5.14 11.22 -22.58
C GLN A 233 5.77 10.03 -23.31
N MET A 234 6.90 9.52 -22.83
CA MET A 234 7.63 8.45 -23.50
C MET A 234 6.88 7.12 -23.33
N PRO A 235 6.57 6.39 -24.42
CA PRO A 235 5.97 5.06 -24.32
C PRO A 235 6.96 4.08 -23.67
N ASP A 236 6.42 3.00 -23.10
CA ASP A 236 7.25 1.99 -22.46
C ASP A 236 8.14 1.27 -23.49
N GLY A 237 9.36 0.97 -23.10
CA GLY A 237 10.38 0.40 -23.97
C GLY A 237 11.78 0.44 -23.36
N PRO A 238 12.85 0.39 -24.17
CA PRO A 238 14.23 0.35 -23.67
C PRO A 238 14.65 1.58 -22.85
N SER A 239 13.94 2.69 -23.02
CA SER A 239 14.24 4.00 -22.42
C SER A 239 13.24 4.47 -21.37
N SER A 240 12.13 3.76 -21.16
CA SER A 240 11.08 4.17 -20.22
C SER A 240 10.28 2.95 -19.77
N ASP A 241 9.90 2.92 -18.49
CA ASP A 241 8.99 1.93 -17.93
C ASP A 241 8.09 2.58 -16.86
N SER A 242 7.13 1.81 -16.34
CA SER A 242 6.23 2.23 -15.26
C SER A 242 6.98 2.73 -14.03
N GLY A 243 8.10 2.10 -13.66
CA GLY A 243 8.91 2.48 -12.51
C GLY A 243 9.54 3.87 -12.66
N LEU A 244 10.13 4.18 -13.82
CA LEU A 244 10.68 5.51 -14.09
C LEU A 244 9.58 6.57 -14.12
N LYS A 245 8.45 6.27 -14.77
CA LYS A 245 7.29 7.19 -14.81
C LYS A 245 6.75 7.47 -13.42
N MET A 246 6.68 6.45 -12.56
CA MET A 246 6.30 6.59 -11.16
C MET A 246 7.24 7.55 -10.44
N GLU A 247 8.56 7.35 -10.52
CA GLU A 247 9.52 8.24 -9.85
C GLU A 247 9.46 9.68 -10.39
N VAL A 248 9.30 9.85 -11.71
CA VAL A 248 9.08 11.18 -12.32
C VAL A 248 7.79 11.82 -11.80
N LEU A 249 6.71 11.05 -11.67
CA LEU A 249 5.45 11.55 -11.16
C LEU A 249 5.56 11.93 -9.68
N LYS A 250 6.21 11.12 -8.83
CA LYS A 250 6.50 11.45 -7.43
C LYS A 250 7.30 12.76 -7.32
N ALA A 251 8.32 12.95 -8.17
CA ALA A 251 9.09 14.20 -8.20
C ALA A 251 8.22 15.42 -8.56
N VAL A 252 7.36 15.27 -9.58
CA VAL A 252 6.39 16.31 -9.97
C VAL A 252 5.41 16.59 -8.83
N THR A 253 4.88 15.56 -8.17
CA THR A 253 4.00 15.67 -7.00
C THR A 253 4.68 16.45 -5.87
N ALA A 254 5.92 16.10 -5.54
CA ALA A 254 6.72 16.81 -4.54
C ALA A 254 6.92 18.30 -4.91
N LEU A 255 7.21 18.62 -6.18
CA LEU A 255 7.33 20.01 -6.63
C LEU A 255 5.99 20.77 -6.55
N VAL A 256 4.87 20.13 -6.87
CA VAL A 256 3.53 20.73 -6.76
C VAL A 256 3.16 21.00 -5.29
N LYS A 257 3.47 20.06 -4.40
CA LYS A 257 3.24 20.18 -2.95
C LYS A 257 4.09 21.29 -2.34
N ASN A 258 5.40 21.23 -2.57
CA ASN A 258 6.41 22.06 -1.90
C ASN A 258 6.58 23.44 -2.56
N PHE A 259 6.51 23.49 -3.90
CA PHE A 259 6.79 24.70 -4.69
C PHE A 259 5.69 24.99 -5.72
N PRO A 260 4.43 25.21 -5.31
CA PRO A 260 3.32 25.35 -6.25
C PRO A 260 3.37 26.60 -7.13
N LYS A 261 4.13 27.64 -6.75
CA LYS A 261 4.24 28.90 -7.52
C LYS A 261 4.97 28.69 -8.86
N PRO A 262 6.21 28.14 -8.89
CA PRO A 262 6.90 27.79 -10.14
C PRO A 262 6.10 26.86 -11.05
N MET A 263 5.34 25.92 -10.49
CA MET A 263 4.70 24.87 -11.27
C MET A 263 3.48 25.33 -12.09
N VAL A 264 2.86 26.48 -11.78
CA VAL A 264 1.58 26.92 -12.37
C VAL A 264 1.55 26.85 -13.90
N LEU A 265 2.62 27.30 -14.57
CA LEU A 265 2.68 27.30 -16.04
C LEU A 265 2.84 25.88 -16.60
N SER A 266 3.71 25.08 -15.98
CA SER A 266 3.98 23.70 -16.39
C SER A 266 2.79 22.76 -16.17
N MET A 267 1.93 23.06 -15.20
CA MET A 267 0.72 22.26 -14.94
C MET A 267 -0.22 22.17 -16.14
N GLN A 268 -0.25 23.19 -17.01
CA GLN A 268 -1.07 23.15 -18.24
C GLN A 268 -0.66 22.02 -19.19
N GLN A 269 0.62 21.62 -19.15
CA GLN A 269 1.16 20.51 -19.94
C GLN A 269 1.13 19.19 -19.17
N ILE A 270 1.44 19.22 -17.87
CA ILE A 270 1.49 18.00 -17.03
C ILE A 270 0.11 17.35 -16.91
N LEU A 271 -0.94 18.14 -16.70
CA LEU A 271 -2.29 17.61 -16.45
C LEU A 271 -2.81 16.71 -17.60
N PRO A 272 -2.77 17.12 -18.89
CA PRO A 272 -3.12 16.24 -20.00
C PRO A 272 -2.29 14.96 -20.06
N ILE A 273 -0.99 15.01 -19.72
CA ILE A 273 -0.11 13.85 -19.79
C ILE A 273 -0.48 12.84 -18.71
N VAL A 274 -0.56 13.30 -17.45
CA VAL A 274 -0.96 12.44 -16.33
C VAL A 274 -2.38 11.92 -16.51
N TRP A 275 -3.27 12.72 -17.09
CA TRP A 275 -4.61 12.28 -17.48
C TRP A 275 -4.55 11.16 -18.51
N ASN A 276 -3.79 11.31 -19.59
CA ASN A 276 -3.62 10.25 -20.58
C ASN A 276 -3.04 8.99 -19.92
N THR A 277 -2.01 9.12 -19.09
CA THR A 277 -1.45 7.99 -18.33
C THR A 277 -2.50 7.33 -17.45
N LEU A 278 -3.33 8.07 -16.70
CA LEU A 278 -4.44 7.52 -15.90
C LEU A 278 -5.42 6.71 -16.76
N THR A 279 -5.81 7.26 -17.91
CA THR A 279 -6.82 6.64 -18.78
C THR A 279 -6.30 5.44 -19.56
N GLU A 280 -5.05 5.50 -20.06
CA GLU A 280 -4.36 4.39 -20.70
C GLU A 280 -4.13 3.27 -19.69
N SER A 281 -3.67 3.63 -18.49
CA SER A 281 -3.53 2.71 -17.36
C SER A 281 -4.86 2.02 -17.04
N ALA A 282 -5.96 2.76 -17.01
CA ALA A 282 -7.29 2.19 -16.73
C ALA A 282 -7.82 1.30 -17.87
N SER A 283 -7.29 1.43 -19.09
CA SER A 283 -7.62 0.51 -20.19
C SER A 283 -6.84 -0.81 -20.11
N LEU A 284 -5.60 -0.75 -19.60
CA LEU A 284 -4.75 -1.91 -19.38
C LEU A 284 -5.13 -2.68 -18.10
N TYR A 285 -5.53 -1.98 -17.05
CA TYR A 285 -5.83 -2.56 -15.74
C TYR A 285 -6.92 -3.66 -15.79
N PRO A 286 -8.08 -3.47 -16.45
CA PRO A 286 -9.03 -4.54 -16.67
C PRO A 286 -8.44 -5.65 -17.54
N SER A 287 -7.68 -5.35 -18.59
CA SER A 287 -7.13 -6.41 -19.47
C SER A 287 -6.09 -7.31 -18.78
N GLN A 288 -5.34 -6.78 -17.80
CA GLN A 288 -4.35 -7.54 -17.03
C GLN A 288 -4.97 -8.25 -15.82
N CYS A 289 -6.00 -7.67 -15.19
CA CYS A 289 -6.66 -8.24 -14.01
C CYS A 289 -7.93 -9.07 -14.32
N ASN A 290 -8.35 -9.16 -15.59
CA ASN A 290 -9.65 -9.74 -15.97
C ASN A 290 -9.52 -10.76 -17.12
N TYR A 291 -9.37 -12.05 -16.77
CA TYR A 291 -9.52 -13.14 -17.73
C TYR A 291 -10.99 -13.44 -18.10
N VAL A 292 -11.98 -12.83 -17.46
CA VAL A 292 -13.39 -13.25 -17.59
C VAL A 292 -14.25 -12.28 -18.44
N LEU A 293 -13.86 -11.02 -18.60
CA LEU A 293 -14.53 -10.07 -19.53
C LEU A 293 -13.72 -9.72 -20.80
N SER A 294 -12.43 -10.03 -20.86
CA SER A 294 -11.59 -9.75 -22.04
C SER A 294 -11.77 -10.74 -23.20
N SER A 295 -12.76 -11.64 -23.18
CA SER A 295 -13.05 -12.43 -24.40
C SER A 295 -13.91 -11.68 -25.43
N PHE A 296 -14.45 -10.49 -25.12
CA PHE A 296 -15.52 -9.90 -25.94
C PHE A 296 -15.35 -8.46 -26.46
N ILE A 297 -14.24 -7.75 -26.23
CA ILE A 297 -14.01 -6.47 -26.90
C ILE A 297 -12.61 -6.46 -27.54
N LEU A 298 -12.60 -6.71 -28.86
CA LEU A 298 -11.52 -6.50 -29.82
C LEU A 298 -10.20 -7.27 -29.59
N ARG A 299 -10.08 -8.39 -30.32
CA ARG A 299 -8.78 -8.94 -30.76
C ARG A 299 -8.01 -7.91 -31.58
N THR A 300 -6.77 -7.64 -31.21
CA THR A 300 -5.66 -7.55 -32.18
C THR A 300 -4.34 -7.82 -31.45
N GLU A 301 -3.83 -9.04 -31.70
CA GLU A 301 -2.43 -9.45 -31.59
C GLU A 301 -1.55 -8.83 -30.50
N VAL A 302 -1.52 -9.44 -29.30
CA VAL A 302 -0.23 -9.75 -28.65
C VAL A 302 -0.38 -11.03 -27.84
N ASN A 303 0.35 -12.08 -28.21
CA ASN A 303 0.68 -13.18 -27.31
C ASN A 303 1.50 -12.60 -26.15
N TYR A 304 0.95 -12.50 -24.94
CA TYR A 304 1.76 -12.63 -23.74
C TYR A 304 0.96 -13.40 -22.70
N THR A 305 1.49 -14.59 -22.42
CA THR A 305 1.14 -15.49 -21.33
C THR A 305 1.40 -14.83 -19.97
N GLU A 306 0.75 -15.37 -18.94
CA GLU A 306 1.30 -15.46 -17.58
C GLU A 306 2.84 -15.56 -17.66
N GLU A 307 3.59 -14.74 -16.89
CA GLU A 307 5.05 -14.50 -16.97
C GLU A 307 5.51 -13.23 -17.73
N VAL A 308 4.91 -12.06 -17.46
CA VAL A 308 5.73 -10.83 -17.49
C VAL A 308 6.16 -10.63 -16.04
N ASP A 309 7.37 -11.10 -15.70
CA ASP A 309 8.01 -10.73 -14.44
C ASP A 309 8.03 -9.19 -14.38
N ASP A 310 7.24 -8.63 -13.46
CA ASP A 310 7.28 -7.20 -13.20
C ASP A 310 8.73 -6.78 -13.00
N PRO A 311 9.16 -5.65 -13.59
CA PRO A 311 10.57 -5.37 -13.68
C PRO A 311 11.12 -5.07 -12.28
N ILE A 312 11.84 -6.02 -11.70
CA ILE A 312 12.43 -5.89 -10.38
C ILE A 312 13.64 -4.97 -10.45
N ASP A 313 13.73 -4.05 -9.51
CA ASP A 313 14.87 -3.17 -9.39
C ASP A 313 16.10 -3.89 -8.76
N SER A 314 17.21 -3.18 -8.55
CA SER A 314 18.42 -3.81 -7.99
C SER A 314 18.36 -4.04 -6.48
N ASP A 315 17.30 -3.58 -5.83
CA ASP A 315 17.02 -3.69 -4.40
C ASP A 315 15.96 -4.77 -4.12
N GLY A 316 15.37 -5.34 -5.19
CA GLY A 316 14.39 -6.41 -5.12
C GLY A 316 12.95 -5.89 -5.15
N GLU A 317 12.75 -4.59 -5.37
CA GLU A 317 11.43 -3.98 -5.41
C GLU A 317 10.77 -4.23 -6.76
N VAL A 318 9.52 -4.70 -6.69
CA VAL A 318 8.68 -4.94 -7.86
C VAL A 318 8.17 -3.60 -8.38
N LEU A 319 8.68 -3.14 -9.51
CA LEU A 319 8.24 -1.89 -10.13
C LEU A 319 7.02 -2.13 -11.02
N GLY A 320 6.01 -2.73 -10.40
CA GLY A 320 4.76 -3.09 -11.04
C GLY A 320 3.94 -1.87 -11.43
N PHE A 321 3.06 -2.09 -12.39
CA PHE A 321 2.11 -1.09 -12.89
C PHE A 321 1.23 -0.49 -11.77
N GLU A 322 0.91 -1.26 -10.72
CA GLU A 322 0.13 -0.79 -9.57
C GLU A 322 0.76 0.40 -8.85
N ASN A 323 2.10 0.41 -8.72
CA ASN A 323 2.82 1.50 -8.07
C ASN A 323 2.74 2.82 -8.84
N LEU A 324 2.67 2.75 -10.18
CA LEU A 324 2.38 3.92 -11.00
C LEU A 324 0.97 4.43 -10.71
N VAL A 325 -0.03 3.55 -10.63
CA VAL A 325 -1.42 3.94 -10.32
C VAL A 325 -1.50 4.62 -8.95
N PHE A 326 -0.85 4.08 -7.92
CA PHE A 326 -0.78 4.74 -6.60
C PHE A 326 -0.18 6.15 -6.69
N SER A 327 0.92 6.32 -7.43
CA SER A 327 1.53 7.65 -7.62
C SER A 327 0.64 8.64 -8.37
N ILE A 328 -0.23 8.16 -9.28
CA ILE A 328 -1.23 9.00 -9.94
C ILE A 328 -2.31 9.45 -8.95
N PHE A 329 -2.80 8.56 -8.09
CA PHE A 329 -3.77 8.93 -7.07
C PHE A 329 -3.19 9.93 -6.07
N GLU A 330 -1.96 9.72 -5.62
CA GLU A 330 -1.24 10.66 -4.75
C GLU A 330 -1.07 12.04 -5.41
N PHE A 331 -0.76 12.08 -6.71
CA PHE A 331 -0.72 13.33 -7.47
C PHE A 331 -2.08 14.04 -7.44
N VAL A 332 -3.19 13.33 -7.67
CA VAL A 332 -4.54 13.92 -7.61
C VAL A 332 -4.87 14.42 -6.20
N HIS A 333 -4.53 13.67 -5.15
CA HIS A 333 -4.67 14.12 -3.75
C HIS A 333 -3.90 15.42 -3.50
N THR A 334 -2.65 15.49 -3.98
CA THR A 334 -1.82 16.70 -3.85
C THR A 334 -2.44 17.91 -4.56
N LEU A 335 -3.09 17.70 -5.72
CA LEU A 335 -3.83 18.76 -6.40
C LEU A 335 -5.07 19.19 -5.61
N LEU A 336 -5.75 18.26 -4.95
CA LEU A 336 -6.95 18.51 -4.14
C LEU A 336 -6.64 19.35 -2.90
N GLU A 337 -5.53 19.05 -2.22
CA GLU A 337 -5.04 19.79 -1.05
C GLU A 337 -4.54 21.20 -1.42
N ASN A 338 -4.14 21.42 -2.66
CA ASN A 338 -3.60 22.69 -3.12
C ASN A 338 -4.69 23.66 -3.61
N SER A 339 -4.87 24.78 -2.90
CA SER A 339 -5.88 25.79 -3.23
C SER A 339 -5.80 26.35 -4.66
N LYS A 340 -4.63 26.30 -5.31
CA LYS A 340 -4.45 26.77 -6.69
C LYS A 340 -4.89 25.74 -7.73
N PHE A 341 -4.75 24.46 -7.42
CA PHE A 341 -4.93 23.37 -8.39
C PHE A 341 -6.23 22.58 -8.17
N LYS A 342 -6.83 22.63 -6.98
CA LYS A 342 -8.08 21.91 -6.67
C LYS A 342 -9.24 22.24 -7.60
N SER A 343 -9.27 23.46 -8.16
CA SER A 343 -10.29 23.86 -9.14
C SER A 343 -10.20 23.08 -10.46
N THR A 344 -9.02 22.56 -10.81
CA THR A 344 -8.83 21.66 -11.96
C THR A 344 -9.48 20.31 -11.69
N VAL A 345 -9.22 19.73 -10.51
CA VAL A 345 -9.84 18.46 -10.09
C VAL A 345 -11.36 18.59 -10.10
N LYS A 346 -11.89 19.67 -9.53
CA LYS A 346 -13.33 20.00 -9.55
C LYS A 346 -13.94 19.98 -10.96
N LYS A 347 -13.24 20.51 -11.96
CA LYS A 347 -13.72 20.55 -13.35
C LYS A 347 -13.67 19.16 -14.02
N ALA A 348 -12.73 18.31 -13.60
CA ALA A 348 -12.52 16.99 -14.15
C ALA A 348 -13.36 15.89 -13.46
N LEU A 349 -14.09 16.20 -12.38
CA LEU A 349 -14.83 15.23 -11.57
C LEU A 349 -15.67 14.21 -12.37
N PRO A 350 -16.47 14.59 -13.40
CA PRO A 350 -17.29 13.62 -14.13
C PRO A 350 -16.47 12.50 -14.79
N GLU A 351 -15.37 12.85 -15.45
CA GLU A 351 -14.51 11.85 -16.08
C GLU A 351 -13.61 11.18 -15.04
N LEU A 352 -13.10 11.92 -14.06
CA LEU A 352 -12.23 11.36 -13.02
C LEU A 352 -12.95 10.26 -12.24
N ILE A 353 -14.19 10.51 -11.80
CA ILE A 353 -15.00 9.52 -11.09
C ILE A 353 -15.34 8.32 -11.99
N TYR A 354 -15.57 8.54 -13.29
CA TYR A 354 -15.76 7.45 -14.24
C TYR A 354 -14.54 6.51 -14.27
N TYR A 355 -13.31 7.03 -14.32
CA TYR A 355 -12.11 6.19 -14.28
C TYR A 355 -11.81 5.62 -12.90
N ILE A 356 -12.10 6.32 -11.81
CA ILE A 356 -12.00 5.79 -10.44
C ILE A 356 -12.86 4.53 -10.29
N ILE A 357 -14.08 4.52 -10.81
CA ILE A 357 -14.96 3.34 -10.78
C ILE A 357 -14.31 2.13 -11.49
N LEU A 358 -13.55 2.36 -12.56
CA LEU A 358 -12.84 1.26 -13.24
C LEU A 358 -11.76 0.64 -12.36
N TYR A 359 -11.02 1.45 -11.60
CA TYR A 359 -10.00 0.99 -10.65
C TYR A 359 -10.58 0.37 -9.38
N MET A 360 -11.84 0.67 -9.05
CA MET A 360 -12.55 0.05 -7.93
C MET A 360 -13.10 -1.35 -8.25
N GLN A 361 -12.93 -1.87 -9.48
CA GLN A 361 -13.40 -3.22 -9.80
C GLN A 361 -12.67 -4.29 -8.98
N ILE A 362 -13.40 -5.32 -8.59
CA ILE A 362 -12.83 -6.49 -7.90
C ILE A 362 -11.99 -7.28 -8.92
N THR A 363 -10.75 -7.62 -8.56
CA THR A 363 -9.86 -8.41 -9.42
C THR A 363 -10.11 -9.90 -9.28
N GLU A 364 -9.69 -10.70 -10.27
CA GLU A 364 -9.80 -12.17 -10.19
C GLU A 364 -8.98 -12.77 -9.03
N ASP A 365 -7.83 -12.18 -8.70
CA ASP A 365 -7.03 -12.66 -7.58
C ASP A 365 -7.68 -12.32 -6.24
N GLN A 366 -8.34 -11.15 -6.12
CA GLN A 366 -9.21 -10.86 -4.98
C GLN A 366 -10.37 -11.87 -4.90
N ILE A 367 -11.03 -12.20 -6.01
CA ILE A 367 -12.10 -13.21 -6.04
C ILE A 367 -11.59 -14.56 -5.55
N LYS A 368 -10.43 -15.02 -6.03
CA LYS A 368 -9.82 -16.29 -5.60
C LYS A 368 -9.50 -16.27 -4.11
N VAL A 369 -8.85 -15.21 -3.62
CA VAL A 369 -8.47 -15.06 -2.21
C VAL A 369 -9.70 -15.02 -1.32
N TRP A 370 -10.69 -14.18 -1.64
CA TRP A 370 -11.92 -14.02 -0.86
C TRP A 370 -12.82 -15.26 -0.89
N THR A 371 -12.86 -15.98 -2.02
CA THR A 371 -13.59 -17.25 -2.13
C THR A 371 -12.93 -18.35 -1.29
N ALA A 372 -11.60 -18.36 -1.24
CA ALA A 372 -10.85 -19.34 -0.44
C ALA A 372 -10.86 -19.00 1.06
N ASN A 373 -10.89 -17.72 1.42
CA ASN A 373 -10.87 -17.25 2.80
C ASN A 373 -11.91 -16.14 3.06
N PRO A 374 -13.11 -16.49 3.58
CA PRO A 374 -14.13 -15.51 3.95
C PRO A 374 -13.72 -14.54 5.06
N GLN A 375 -12.73 -14.87 5.89
CA GLN A 375 -12.22 -13.93 6.90
C GLN A 375 -11.47 -12.77 6.25
N GLN A 376 -10.62 -13.07 5.26
CA GLN A 376 -9.91 -12.05 4.49
C GLN A 376 -10.88 -11.10 3.79
N PHE A 377 -12.01 -11.61 3.28
CA PHE A 377 -13.05 -10.78 2.70
C PHE A 377 -13.65 -9.79 3.70
N VAL A 378 -13.92 -10.22 4.93
CA VAL A 378 -14.45 -9.33 5.97
C VAL A 378 -13.42 -8.27 6.37
N GLU A 379 -12.16 -8.65 6.52
CA GLU A 379 -11.07 -7.73 6.85
C GLU A 379 -10.79 -6.72 5.72
N ASP A 380 -10.79 -7.15 4.46
CA ASP A 380 -10.50 -6.29 3.31
C ASP A 380 -11.64 -5.32 2.96
N GLU A 381 -12.90 -5.69 3.22
CA GLU A 381 -14.08 -4.85 2.93
C GLU A 381 -14.59 -4.09 4.17
N ASP A 382 -13.86 -4.14 5.29
CA ASP A 382 -14.10 -3.28 6.44
C ASP A 382 -13.83 -1.80 6.06
N ASP A 383 -14.66 -0.88 6.59
CA ASP A 383 -14.45 0.55 6.37
C ASP A 383 -13.15 1.02 7.08
N ASP A 384 -12.69 0.33 8.14
CA ASP A 384 -11.44 0.60 8.88
C ASP A 384 -10.30 -0.39 8.52
N THR A 385 -10.32 -0.96 7.31
CA THR A 385 -9.31 -1.94 6.87
C THR A 385 -7.89 -1.38 6.83
N PHE A 386 -6.90 -2.21 7.17
CA PHE A 386 -5.48 -1.90 6.96
C PHE A 386 -4.96 -2.38 5.59
N SER A 387 -5.80 -3.05 4.81
CA SER A 387 -5.42 -3.55 3.49
C SER A 387 -5.14 -2.38 2.53
N TYR A 388 -4.09 -2.52 1.72
CA TYR A 388 -3.70 -1.52 0.74
C TYR A 388 -3.73 -2.12 -0.67
N SER A 389 -4.62 -1.62 -1.51
CA SER A 389 -4.80 -2.06 -2.89
C SER A 389 -5.22 -0.90 -3.78
N VAL A 390 -5.11 -1.07 -5.10
CA VAL A 390 -5.59 -0.08 -6.08
C VAL A 390 -7.08 0.21 -5.90
N ARG A 391 -7.90 -0.81 -5.58
CA ARG A 391 -9.34 -0.67 -5.29
C ARG A 391 -9.58 0.23 -4.08
N ILE A 392 -8.90 -0.03 -2.97
CA ILE A 392 -9.05 0.75 -1.72
C ILE A 392 -8.53 2.18 -1.94
N SER A 393 -7.36 2.35 -2.58
CA SER A 393 -6.82 3.68 -2.88
C SER A 393 -7.72 4.51 -3.81
N ALA A 394 -8.37 3.86 -4.78
CA ALA A 394 -9.35 4.50 -5.64
C ALA A 394 -10.61 4.93 -4.86
N GLN A 395 -11.05 4.10 -3.90
CA GLN A 395 -12.14 4.43 -2.98
C GLN A 395 -11.78 5.62 -2.08
N ASP A 396 -10.57 5.65 -1.53
CA ASP A 396 -10.09 6.76 -0.70
C ASP A 396 -10.05 8.07 -1.49
N LEU A 397 -9.60 8.01 -2.74
CA LEU A 397 -9.64 9.17 -3.64
C LEU A 397 -11.07 9.63 -3.92
N LEU A 398 -12.02 8.70 -4.11
CA LEU A 398 -13.45 9.03 -4.27
C LEU A 398 -14.00 9.73 -3.02
N LEU A 399 -13.69 9.21 -1.83
CA LEU A 399 -14.11 9.78 -0.55
C LEU A 399 -13.51 11.18 -0.34
N ALA A 400 -12.24 11.39 -0.71
CA ALA A 400 -11.58 12.68 -0.61
C ALA A 400 -12.24 13.73 -1.52
N VAL A 401 -12.50 13.42 -2.79
CA VAL A 401 -13.18 14.37 -3.69
C VAL A 401 -14.65 14.57 -3.33
N ALA A 402 -15.32 13.56 -2.75
CA ALA A 402 -16.68 13.70 -2.26
C ALA A 402 -16.75 14.61 -1.03
N THR A 403 -15.76 14.54 -0.14
CA THR A 403 -15.68 15.38 1.05
C THR A 403 -15.40 16.84 0.69
N GLU A 404 -14.46 17.09 -0.23
CA GLU A 404 -14.07 18.45 -0.65
C GLU A 404 -15.12 19.10 -1.59
N PHE A 405 -15.78 18.33 -2.46
CA PHE A 405 -16.72 18.84 -3.48
C PHE A 405 -18.09 18.13 -3.45
N GLN A 406 -18.76 18.11 -2.29
CA GLN A 406 -19.99 17.33 -2.05
C GLN A 406 -21.02 17.34 -3.19
N ASN A 407 -21.51 18.52 -3.59
CA ASN A 407 -22.58 18.63 -4.59
C ASN A 407 -22.12 18.23 -6.00
N GLU A 408 -20.92 18.68 -6.38
CA GLU A 408 -20.36 18.42 -7.69
C GLU A 408 -19.97 16.95 -7.85
N SER A 409 -19.41 16.34 -6.80
CA SER A 409 -19.08 14.92 -6.74
C SER A 409 -20.33 14.05 -6.78
N ALA A 410 -21.42 14.44 -6.11
CA ALA A 410 -22.70 13.72 -6.20
C ALA A 410 -23.25 13.70 -7.64
N ALA A 411 -23.25 14.87 -8.31
CA ALA A 411 -23.70 14.97 -9.69
C ALA A 411 -22.78 14.21 -10.67
N ALA A 412 -21.47 14.32 -10.48
CA ALA A 412 -20.47 13.63 -11.28
C ALA A 412 -20.54 12.11 -11.11
N LEU A 413 -20.68 11.62 -9.87
CA LEU A 413 -20.85 10.20 -9.57
C LEU A 413 -22.13 9.64 -10.20
N ALA A 414 -23.25 10.37 -10.11
CA ALA A 414 -24.49 9.96 -10.76
C ALA A 414 -24.33 9.85 -12.29
N ALA A 415 -23.66 10.81 -12.92
CA ALA A 415 -23.39 10.79 -14.36
C ALA A 415 -22.47 9.63 -14.76
N ALA A 416 -21.36 9.44 -14.03
CA ALA A 416 -20.39 8.38 -14.26
C ALA A 416 -21.01 6.98 -14.08
N ALA A 417 -21.76 6.78 -12.99
CA ALA A 417 -22.49 5.53 -12.75
C ALA A 417 -23.51 5.27 -13.86
N THR A 418 -24.30 6.28 -14.27
CA THR A 418 -25.26 6.14 -15.37
C THR A 418 -24.58 5.70 -16.66
N ARG A 419 -23.43 6.30 -16.98
CA ARG A 419 -22.63 5.96 -18.16
C ARG A 419 -22.12 4.51 -18.10
N HIS A 420 -21.52 4.10 -16.98
CA HIS A 420 -21.06 2.72 -16.77
C HIS A 420 -22.20 1.71 -16.90
N LEU A 421 -23.38 2.02 -16.36
CA LEU A 421 -24.56 1.17 -16.47
C LEU A 421 -25.05 1.06 -17.90
N GLN A 422 -25.06 2.16 -18.65
CA GLN A 422 -25.42 2.13 -20.08
C GLN A 422 -24.42 1.32 -20.90
N GLU A 423 -23.12 1.44 -20.63
CA GLU A 423 -22.07 0.68 -21.29
C GLU A 423 -22.13 -0.82 -20.92
N ALA A 424 -22.37 -1.15 -19.66
CA ALA A 424 -22.58 -2.52 -19.19
C ALA A 424 -23.84 -3.15 -19.80
N GLU A 425 -24.93 -2.38 -19.89
CA GLU A 425 -26.18 -2.80 -20.51
C GLU A 425 -26.00 -2.98 -22.03
N GLN A 426 -25.22 -2.13 -22.71
CA GLN A 426 -24.84 -2.33 -24.10
C GLN A 426 -23.99 -3.59 -24.29
N ALA A 427 -23.05 -3.87 -23.38
CA ALA A 427 -22.25 -5.09 -23.38
C ALA A 427 -23.09 -6.36 -23.14
N LYS A 428 -24.06 -6.31 -22.21
CA LYS A 428 -25.07 -7.37 -22.01
C LYS A 428 -25.95 -7.52 -23.26
N ASN A 429 -26.36 -6.40 -23.89
CA ASN A 429 -27.20 -6.38 -25.08
C ASN A 429 -26.49 -6.84 -26.36
N ILE A 430 -25.15 -6.83 -26.47
CA ILE A 430 -24.45 -7.48 -27.59
C ILE A 430 -24.67 -9.02 -27.59
N LYS A 431 -25.02 -9.60 -26.44
CA LYS A 431 -25.51 -10.99 -26.33
C LYS A 431 -26.98 -11.15 -26.76
N THR A 432 -27.71 -10.04 -26.88
CA THR A 432 -29.16 -9.96 -27.09
C THR A 432 -29.56 -9.00 -28.22
N ILE A 433 -28.67 -8.69 -29.18
CA ILE A 433 -29.02 -8.06 -30.47
C ILE A 433 -29.56 -9.16 -31.42
N ILE A 434 -30.55 -9.90 -30.91
CA ILE A 434 -31.75 -10.27 -31.63
C ILE A 434 -32.87 -9.87 -30.67
N THR A 435 -33.43 -8.68 -30.88
CA THR A 435 -34.82 -8.26 -30.61
C THR A 435 -34.89 -6.82 -30.06
N GLU A 436 -35.12 -5.90 -31.01
CA GLU A 436 -35.88 -4.65 -30.90
C GLU A 436 -35.39 -3.47 -30.04
N ASN A 437 -34.68 -2.56 -30.72
CA ASN A 437 -34.97 -1.13 -30.85
C ASN A 437 -35.75 -0.44 -29.71
N VAL A 438 -35.02 0.25 -28.84
CA VAL A 438 -35.58 1.21 -27.88
C VAL A 438 -35.51 2.63 -28.44
N LYS A 439 -36.66 3.30 -28.40
CA LYS A 439 -36.84 4.72 -28.68
C LYS A 439 -36.64 5.57 -27.43
N ASN A 440 -35.97 6.70 -27.67
CA ASN A 440 -36.16 8.03 -27.08
C ASN A 440 -35.73 8.27 -25.63
N GLY A 441 -34.51 8.81 -25.51
CA GLY A 441 -33.98 9.34 -24.26
C GLY A 441 -34.51 10.72 -23.85
N ARG A 442 -34.21 11.04 -22.59
CA ARG A 442 -33.71 12.32 -22.05
C ARG A 442 -33.34 12.06 -20.58
N VAL A 443 -32.24 12.64 -20.11
CA VAL A 443 -31.58 12.30 -18.84
C VAL A 443 -32.35 12.85 -17.62
N GLN A 444 -32.70 11.94 -16.70
CA GLN A 444 -32.92 12.09 -15.26
C GLN A 444 -32.18 10.90 -14.62
N PHE A 445 -31.46 11.08 -13.50
CA PHE A 445 -30.89 9.93 -12.78
C PHE A 445 -32.06 9.14 -12.18
N ASP A 446 -32.40 8.03 -12.82
CA ASP A 446 -33.50 7.18 -12.42
C ASP A 446 -33.06 6.36 -11.20
N MET A 447 -33.13 6.96 -10.01
CA MET A 447 -32.83 6.27 -8.75
C MET A 447 -33.69 5.01 -8.62
N HIS A 448 -34.96 5.08 -9.03
CA HIS A 448 -35.85 3.93 -9.01
C HIS A 448 -35.39 2.84 -10.00
N GLY A 449 -35.00 3.20 -11.23
CA GLY A 449 -34.47 2.27 -12.22
C GLY A 449 -33.08 1.72 -11.89
N PHE A 450 -32.21 2.49 -11.24
CA PHE A 450 -30.94 1.99 -10.70
C PHE A 450 -31.20 0.96 -9.59
N LEU A 451 -32.07 1.31 -8.65
CA LEU A 451 -32.46 0.43 -7.56
C LEU A 451 -33.20 -0.84 -8.06
N ALA A 452 -34.06 -0.73 -9.07
CA ALA A 452 -34.89 -1.83 -9.57
C ALA A 452 -34.23 -2.67 -10.68
N ASN A 453 -33.49 -2.07 -11.62
CA ASN A 453 -32.97 -2.77 -12.81
C ASN A 453 -31.49 -3.15 -12.71
N VAL A 454 -30.73 -2.50 -11.82
CA VAL A 454 -29.32 -2.81 -11.61
C VAL A 454 -29.15 -3.52 -10.27
N ILE A 455 -29.65 -2.89 -9.21
CA ILE A 455 -29.42 -3.36 -7.85
C ILE A 455 -30.33 -4.57 -7.51
N LEU A 456 -31.61 -4.54 -7.87
CA LEU A 456 -32.51 -5.69 -7.66
C LEU A 456 -32.17 -6.87 -8.60
N ALA A 457 -31.57 -6.59 -9.76
CA ALA A 457 -31.18 -7.60 -10.75
C ALA A 457 -29.84 -8.26 -10.40
N ASP A 458 -28.85 -7.50 -9.89
CA ASP A 458 -27.49 -7.99 -9.59
C ASP A 458 -27.22 -8.10 -8.06
N LEU A 459 -28.21 -7.89 -7.19
CA LEU A 459 -28.25 -8.10 -5.72
C LEU A 459 -26.87 -8.11 -5.00
N ASN A 460 -26.17 -6.98 -4.99
CA ASN A 460 -24.90 -6.80 -4.28
C ASN A 460 -24.98 -5.77 -3.13
N LEU A 461 -24.03 -5.89 -2.19
CA LEU A 461 -23.90 -5.27 -0.85
C LEU A 461 -24.21 -3.76 -0.72
N SER A 462 -24.14 -2.99 -1.81
CA SER A 462 -24.26 -1.52 -1.83
C SER A 462 -25.66 -0.98 -1.52
N THR A 463 -26.67 -1.86 -1.42
CA THR A 463 -28.09 -1.50 -1.26
C THR A 463 -28.39 -0.83 0.09
N SER A 464 -27.77 -1.31 1.16
CA SER A 464 -28.00 -0.85 2.53
C SER A 464 -27.67 0.62 2.75
N ARG A 465 -26.77 1.22 1.94
CA ARG A 465 -26.41 2.64 2.05
C ARG A 465 -27.53 3.57 1.54
N PHE A 466 -28.46 3.06 0.73
CA PHE A 466 -29.53 3.84 0.11
C PHE A 466 -30.90 3.63 0.77
N THR A 467 -30.99 3.02 1.95
CA THR A 467 -32.30 2.69 2.57
C THR A 467 -33.20 3.91 2.75
N ALA A 468 -32.63 5.08 3.06
CA ALA A 468 -33.36 6.34 3.17
C ALA A 468 -34.02 6.82 1.85
N ALA A 469 -33.54 6.36 0.69
CA ALA A 469 -34.06 6.73 -0.63
C ALA A 469 -34.98 5.66 -1.24
N MET A 470 -35.16 4.52 -0.58
CA MET A 470 -35.98 3.41 -1.07
C MET A 470 -37.45 3.54 -0.66
N THR A 471 -38.35 3.01 -1.47
CA THR A 471 -39.75 2.81 -1.07
C THR A 471 -39.86 1.60 -0.14
N PRO A 472 -40.87 1.54 0.75
CA PRO A 472 -41.06 0.41 1.67
C PRO A 472 -41.14 -0.97 0.98
N ASP A 473 -41.77 -1.04 -0.20
CA ASP A 473 -41.87 -2.28 -0.99
C ASP A 473 -40.50 -2.77 -1.48
N LEU A 474 -39.60 -1.84 -1.82
CA LEU A 474 -38.26 -2.14 -2.29
C LEU A 474 -37.36 -2.60 -1.13
N ILE A 475 -37.51 -1.97 0.04
CA ILE A 475 -36.84 -2.38 1.29
C ILE A 475 -37.23 -3.83 1.62
N GLN A 476 -38.51 -4.18 1.50
CA GLN A 476 -38.98 -5.54 1.78
C GLN A 476 -38.36 -6.59 0.83
N GLN A 477 -38.26 -6.29 -0.46
CA GLN A 477 -37.63 -7.18 -1.44
C GLN A 477 -36.13 -7.37 -1.17
N PHE A 478 -35.42 -6.30 -0.77
CA PHE A 478 -34.02 -6.40 -0.40
C PHE A 478 -33.78 -7.14 0.91
N LEU A 479 -34.60 -6.90 1.94
CA LEU A 479 -34.53 -7.65 3.20
C LEU A 479 -34.76 -9.15 2.95
N GLN A 480 -35.73 -9.50 2.11
CA GLN A 480 -35.99 -10.88 1.72
C GLN A 480 -34.78 -11.52 1.00
N ALA A 481 -34.15 -10.80 0.07
CA ALA A 481 -32.94 -11.28 -0.59
C ALA A 481 -31.72 -11.38 0.36
N THR A 482 -31.62 -10.49 1.33
CA THR A 482 -30.50 -10.43 2.29
C THR A 482 -30.56 -11.60 3.27
N VAL A 483 -31.76 -11.99 3.72
CA VAL A 483 -31.99 -13.14 4.60
C VAL A 483 -31.62 -14.48 3.95
N VAL A 484 -31.66 -14.59 2.62
CA VAL A 484 -31.33 -15.82 1.89
C VAL A 484 -29.81 -16.12 1.88
N ASN A 485 -28.95 -15.10 2.04
CA ASN A 485 -27.50 -15.27 2.01
C ASN A 485 -26.80 -14.40 3.07
N VAL A 486 -27.09 -14.67 4.34
CA VAL A 486 -26.59 -13.92 5.51
C VAL A 486 -25.06 -13.90 5.56
N CYS A 487 -24.42 -14.99 5.15
CA CYS A 487 -22.97 -15.20 5.18
C CYS A 487 -22.19 -14.14 4.37
N VAL A 488 -22.69 -13.82 3.17
CA VAL A 488 -22.06 -12.83 2.25
C VAL A 488 -22.57 -11.41 2.51
N ARG A 489 -23.71 -11.25 3.21
CA ARG A 489 -24.45 -9.97 3.31
C ARG A 489 -24.61 -9.44 4.73
N MET A 490 -23.76 -9.90 5.66
CA MET A 490 -23.84 -9.51 7.07
C MET A 490 -23.58 -8.02 7.29
N CYS A 491 -22.61 -7.43 6.58
CA CYS A 491 -22.37 -5.98 6.59
C CYS A 491 -23.59 -5.17 6.11
N ALA A 492 -24.35 -5.71 5.15
CA ALA A 492 -25.58 -5.07 4.70
C ALA A 492 -26.70 -5.17 5.77
N LEU A 493 -26.83 -6.31 6.46
CA LEU A 493 -27.78 -6.48 7.57
C LEU A 493 -27.50 -5.52 8.72
N LEU A 494 -26.23 -5.40 9.12
CA LEU A 494 -25.79 -4.46 10.16
C LEU A 494 -26.24 -3.04 9.83
N ARG A 495 -25.93 -2.57 8.60
CA ARG A 495 -26.28 -1.23 8.13
C ARG A 495 -27.79 -1.01 7.97
N TYR A 496 -28.56 -2.00 7.50
CA TYR A 496 -30.02 -1.92 7.45
C TYR A 496 -30.62 -1.73 8.85
N CYS A 497 -30.14 -2.50 9.84
CA CYS A 497 -30.64 -2.39 11.21
C CYS A 497 -30.35 -1.02 11.82
N ASP A 498 -29.16 -0.46 11.56
CA ASP A 498 -28.77 0.86 12.06
C ASP A 498 -29.56 2.00 11.38
N GLN A 499 -29.64 2.01 10.04
CA GLN A 499 -30.38 3.04 9.30
C GLN A 499 -31.88 3.04 9.59
N LEU A 500 -32.50 1.85 9.73
CA LEU A 500 -33.94 1.75 10.01
C LEU A 500 -34.28 2.19 11.44
N LYS A 501 -33.34 2.09 12.39
CA LYS A 501 -33.49 2.68 13.73
C LYS A 501 -33.41 4.19 13.69
N LEU A 502 -32.40 4.74 13.00
CA LEU A 502 -32.27 6.19 12.81
C LEU A 502 -33.50 6.81 12.14
N SER A 503 -34.17 6.04 11.28
CA SER A 503 -35.37 6.46 10.54
C SER A 503 -36.69 6.09 11.23
N GLU A 504 -36.66 5.56 12.46
CA GLU A 504 -37.82 5.08 13.25
C GLU A 504 -38.75 4.10 12.49
N SER A 505 -38.24 3.40 11.48
CA SER A 505 -39.02 2.57 10.54
C SER A 505 -38.79 1.07 10.78
N THR A 506 -38.49 0.68 12.02
CA THR A 506 -38.15 -0.69 12.43
C THR A 506 -39.27 -1.72 12.19
N GLN A 507 -40.51 -1.26 12.01
CA GLN A 507 -41.68 -2.11 11.70
C GLN A 507 -41.49 -2.93 10.41
N VAL A 508 -40.74 -2.42 9.43
CA VAL A 508 -40.47 -3.12 8.17
C VAL A 508 -39.55 -4.34 8.38
N LEU A 509 -38.75 -4.32 9.45
CA LEU A 509 -37.76 -5.36 9.75
C LEU A 509 -38.33 -6.49 10.62
N GLN A 510 -39.37 -6.22 11.42
CA GLN A 510 -39.98 -7.18 12.35
C GLN A 510 -40.28 -8.57 11.75
N PRO A 511 -40.85 -8.69 10.52
CA PRO A 511 -41.15 -10.00 9.93
C PRO A 511 -39.91 -10.86 9.64
N PHE A 512 -38.75 -10.22 9.50
CA PHE A 512 -37.50 -10.89 9.09
C PHE A 512 -36.61 -11.26 10.28
N LEU A 513 -36.82 -10.66 11.46
CA LEU A 513 -36.00 -10.88 12.66
C LEU A 513 -35.82 -12.35 13.05
N PRO A 514 -36.86 -13.23 13.00
CA PRO A 514 -36.67 -14.64 13.33
C PRO A 514 -35.70 -15.36 12.40
N ALA A 515 -35.78 -15.09 11.09
CA ALA A 515 -34.93 -15.72 10.09
C ALA A 515 -33.49 -15.16 10.14
N VAL A 516 -33.34 -13.86 10.40
CA VAL A 516 -32.03 -13.23 10.62
C VAL A 516 -31.33 -13.86 11.82
N LEU A 517 -32.02 -14.01 12.95
CA LEU A 517 -31.46 -14.62 14.15
C LEU A 517 -31.02 -16.07 13.90
N GLU A 518 -31.82 -16.87 13.19
CA GLU A 518 -31.45 -18.24 12.85
C GLU A 518 -30.20 -18.29 11.96
N GLY A 519 -30.08 -17.39 10.98
CA GLY A 519 -28.89 -17.23 10.15
C GLY A 519 -27.65 -16.87 10.97
N LEU A 520 -27.74 -15.88 11.86
CA LEU A 520 -26.63 -15.46 12.72
C LEU A 520 -26.14 -16.60 13.63
N VAL A 521 -27.07 -17.37 14.22
CA VAL A 521 -26.73 -18.53 15.06
C VAL A 521 -25.96 -19.59 14.25
N GLN A 522 -26.38 -19.88 13.01
CA GLN A 522 -25.68 -20.83 12.14
C GLN A 522 -24.27 -20.34 11.76
N LEU A 523 -24.12 -19.05 11.48
CA LEU A 523 -22.82 -18.46 11.13
C LEU A 523 -21.85 -18.47 12.32
N ALA A 524 -22.32 -18.11 13.52
CA ALA A 524 -21.52 -18.19 14.74
C ALA A 524 -21.01 -19.61 15.04
N ALA A 525 -21.73 -20.64 14.57
CA ALA A 525 -21.32 -22.03 14.74
C ALA A 525 -20.27 -22.47 13.70
N GLN A 526 -20.24 -21.85 12.53
CA GLN A 526 -19.39 -22.25 11.39
C GLN A 526 -18.08 -21.47 11.31
N PHE A 527 -18.06 -20.21 11.75
CA PHE A 527 -16.94 -19.30 11.59
C PHE A 527 -16.41 -18.77 12.94
N SER A 528 -15.16 -18.31 12.94
CA SER A 528 -14.46 -17.71 14.08
C SER A 528 -13.77 -16.40 13.69
N SER A 529 -13.13 -15.73 14.66
CA SER A 529 -12.36 -14.49 14.43
C SER A 529 -13.24 -13.34 13.90
N GLU A 530 -12.87 -12.68 12.82
CA GLU A 530 -13.49 -11.45 12.28
C GLU A 530 -14.94 -11.67 11.83
N VAL A 531 -15.23 -12.85 11.27
CA VAL A 531 -16.62 -13.20 10.91
C VAL A 531 -17.48 -13.33 12.16
N LEU A 532 -16.93 -13.88 13.25
CA LEU A 532 -17.66 -14.06 14.51
C LEU A 532 -17.88 -12.72 15.23
N THR A 533 -16.90 -11.81 15.22
CA THR A 533 -17.07 -10.45 15.77
C THR A 533 -18.19 -9.72 15.03
N LEU A 534 -18.20 -9.77 13.70
CA LEU A 534 -19.26 -9.18 12.89
C LEU A 534 -20.64 -9.82 13.14
N VAL A 535 -20.72 -11.14 13.36
CA VAL A 535 -21.96 -11.81 13.80
C VAL A 535 -22.44 -11.28 15.14
N MET A 536 -21.54 -11.12 16.11
CA MET A 536 -21.86 -10.67 17.46
C MET A 536 -22.33 -9.20 17.49
N GLU A 537 -21.67 -8.33 16.72
CA GLU A 537 -22.11 -6.94 16.51
C GLU A 537 -23.51 -6.89 15.89
N THR A 538 -23.73 -7.68 14.83
CA THR A 538 -25.04 -7.77 14.18
C THR A 538 -26.11 -8.28 15.14
N LEU A 539 -25.79 -9.29 15.96
CA LEU A 539 -26.70 -9.83 16.97
C LEU A 539 -27.04 -8.79 18.05
N CYS A 540 -26.07 -7.98 18.47
CA CYS A 540 -26.28 -6.89 19.42
C CYS A 540 -27.27 -5.84 18.86
N ILE A 541 -27.05 -5.40 17.61
CA ILE A 541 -27.94 -4.43 16.95
C ILE A 541 -29.33 -5.03 16.72
N VAL A 542 -29.44 -6.29 16.28
CA VAL A 542 -30.74 -6.96 16.08
C VAL A 542 -31.53 -7.03 17.39
N SER A 543 -30.84 -7.28 18.51
CA SER A 543 -31.47 -7.38 19.84
C SER A 543 -32.12 -6.07 20.31
N THR A 544 -31.75 -4.94 19.73
CA THR A 544 -32.28 -3.61 20.06
C THR A 544 -33.33 -3.10 19.08
N VAL A 545 -33.72 -3.89 18.06
CA VAL A 545 -34.74 -3.49 17.07
C VAL A 545 -36.16 -3.56 17.64
N ASP A 546 -36.49 -4.67 18.31
CA ASP A 546 -37.83 -4.90 18.88
C ASP A 546 -37.72 -5.67 20.21
N PRO A 547 -38.00 -5.01 21.35
CA PRO A 547 -37.95 -5.65 22.67
C PRO A 547 -38.87 -6.88 22.82
N ALA A 548 -40.01 -6.91 22.12
CA ALA A 548 -40.94 -8.03 22.20
C ALA A 548 -40.37 -9.27 21.50
N PHE A 549 -39.76 -9.08 20.32
CA PHE A 549 -39.03 -10.14 19.63
C PHE A 549 -37.86 -10.65 20.46
N THR A 550 -37.01 -9.74 20.97
CA THR A 550 -35.84 -10.10 21.77
C THR A 550 -36.24 -10.89 23.02
N THR A 551 -37.33 -10.52 23.67
CA THR A 551 -37.90 -11.30 24.80
C THR A 551 -38.28 -12.72 24.37
N SER A 552 -38.93 -12.88 23.22
CA SER A 552 -39.32 -14.20 22.71
C SER A 552 -38.12 -15.07 22.31
N ALA A 553 -37.00 -14.44 21.94
CA ALA A 553 -35.78 -15.06 21.44
C ALA A 553 -34.66 -15.17 22.49
N GLU A 554 -34.86 -14.67 23.71
CA GLU A 554 -33.86 -14.66 24.79
C GLU A 554 -33.31 -16.07 25.05
N ASN A 555 -34.16 -17.09 24.96
CA ASN A 555 -33.80 -18.50 25.14
C ASN A 555 -32.82 -19.05 24.09
N LYS A 556 -32.56 -18.32 23.01
CA LYS A 556 -31.54 -18.62 21.99
C LYS A 556 -30.35 -17.65 22.09
N ILE A 557 -30.62 -16.35 22.24
CA ILE A 557 -29.60 -15.30 22.26
C ILE A 557 -28.69 -15.43 23.49
N CYS A 558 -29.27 -15.56 24.70
CA CYS A 558 -28.49 -15.60 25.93
C CYS A 558 -27.58 -16.84 26.02
N PRO A 559 -28.05 -18.07 25.73
CA PRO A 559 -27.19 -19.25 25.73
C PRO A 559 -26.08 -19.21 24.67
N LEU A 560 -26.38 -18.70 23.47
CA LEU A 560 -25.38 -18.55 22.42
C LEU A 560 -24.27 -17.59 22.87
N THR A 561 -24.65 -16.44 23.42
CA THR A 561 -23.72 -15.41 23.92
C THR A 561 -22.84 -15.97 25.04
N ILE A 562 -23.42 -16.73 25.99
CA ILE A 562 -22.66 -17.41 27.05
C ILE A 562 -21.68 -18.43 26.46
N ALA A 563 -22.11 -19.23 25.48
CA ALA A 563 -21.26 -20.24 24.86
C ALA A 563 -20.06 -19.60 24.14
N ILE A 564 -20.29 -18.50 23.41
CA ILE A 564 -19.24 -17.73 22.74
C ILE A 564 -18.30 -17.09 23.76
N PHE A 565 -18.84 -16.44 24.78
CA PHE A 565 -18.09 -15.79 25.86
C PHE A 565 -17.13 -16.76 26.57
N LEU A 566 -17.56 -17.98 26.84
CA LEU A 566 -16.71 -19.00 27.45
C LEU A 566 -15.70 -19.60 26.47
N LYS A 567 -16.14 -19.92 25.24
CA LYS A 567 -15.30 -20.56 24.21
C LYS A 567 -14.14 -19.67 23.77
N TYR A 568 -14.36 -18.35 23.67
CA TYR A 568 -13.38 -17.36 23.24
C TYR A 568 -12.94 -16.44 24.38
N SER A 569 -12.92 -16.97 25.61
CA SER A 569 -12.59 -16.20 26.82
C SER A 569 -11.18 -15.60 26.86
N ASN A 570 -10.26 -16.06 26.00
CA ASN A 570 -8.94 -15.44 25.85
C ASN A 570 -8.96 -14.18 24.96
N ASP A 571 -10.03 -13.95 24.20
CA ASP A 571 -10.19 -12.83 23.29
C ASP A 571 -10.98 -11.68 23.99
N PRO A 572 -10.33 -10.54 24.27
CA PRO A 572 -10.98 -9.41 24.93
C PRO A 572 -12.04 -8.74 24.04
N VAL A 573 -11.92 -8.79 22.70
CA VAL A 573 -12.88 -8.18 21.77
C VAL A 573 -14.20 -8.96 21.82
N VAL A 574 -14.11 -10.29 21.70
CA VAL A 574 -15.30 -11.15 21.80
C VAL A 574 -15.95 -11.04 23.18
N SER A 575 -15.14 -10.89 24.23
CA SER A 575 -15.63 -10.70 25.60
C SER A 575 -16.40 -9.38 25.75
N SER A 576 -15.88 -8.29 25.17
CA SER A 576 -16.57 -6.99 25.13
C SER A 576 -17.90 -7.08 24.36
N LEU A 577 -17.90 -7.71 23.18
CA LEU A 577 -19.12 -7.87 22.37
C LEU A 577 -20.18 -8.72 23.08
N ALA A 578 -19.77 -9.78 23.79
CA ALA A 578 -20.67 -10.56 24.61
C ALA A 578 -21.26 -9.73 25.76
N GLN A 579 -20.44 -8.88 26.40
CA GLN A 579 -20.89 -7.95 27.42
C GLN A 579 -21.93 -6.96 26.88
N ASP A 580 -21.74 -6.43 25.67
CA ASP A 580 -22.71 -5.53 25.04
C ASP A 580 -24.06 -6.21 24.81
N ILE A 581 -24.07 -7.46 24.32
CA ILE A 581 -25.32 -8.22 24.16
C ILE A 581 -25.99 -8.44 25.52
N PHE A 582 -25.23 -8.82 26.57
CA PHE A 582 -25.78 -8.97 27.92
C PHE A 582 -26.36 -7.65 28.45
N LYS A 583 -25.69 -6.52 28.19
CA LYS A 583 -26.17 -5.19 28.57
C LYS A 583 -27.51 -4.86 27.89
N GLU A 584 -27.67 -5.18 26.61
CA GLU A 584 -28.93 -4.94 25.90
C GLU A 584 -30.07 -5.84 26.42
N LEU A 585 -29.79 -7.12 26.71
CA LEU A 585 -30.76 -8.01 27.32
C LEU A 585 -31.18 -7.55 28.74
N ALA A 586 -30.24 -7.04 29.54
CA ALA A 586 -30.51 -6.59 30.90
C ALA A 586 -31.40 -5.33 30.96
N GLN A 587 -31.38 -4.49 29.91
CA GLN A 587 -32.24 -3.32 29.78
C GLN A 587 -33.72 -3.68 29.52
N ILE A 588 -34.00 -4.90 29.05
CA ILE A 588 -35.37 -5.38 28.80
C ILE A 588 -35.90 -6.10 30.04
N GLU A 589 -36.89 -5.51 30.72
CA GLU A 589 -37.45 -6.02 32.00
C GLU A 589 -37.87 -7.50 31.91
N ALA A 590 -38.51 -7.90 30.80
CA ALA A 590 -38.98 -9.26 30.58
C ALA A 590 -37.84 -10.29 30.37
N CYS A 591 -36.63 -9.85 30.00
CA CYS A 591 -35.46 -10.72 29.83
C CYS A 591 -34.69 -10.93 31.14
N GLN A 592 -34.82 -10.03 32.14
CA GLN A 592 -33.99 -10.02 33.34
C GLN A 592 -34.06 -11.33 34.13
N GLY A 593 -35.25 -11.84 34.42
CA GLY A 593 -35.43 -13.08 35.16
C GLY A 593 -34.80 -14.29 34.44
N PRO A 594 -35.22 -14.59 33.19
CA PRO A 594 -34.65 -15.69 32.40
C PRO A 594 -33.13 -15.58 32.19
N MET A 595 -32.63 -14.37 31.92
CA MET A 595 -31.20 -14.10 31.70
C MET A 595 -30.40 -14.33 32.99
N GLN A 596 -30.86 -13.82 34.13
CA GLN A 596 -30.17 -14.00 35.42
C GLN A 596 -30.03 -15.48 35.79
N VAL A 597 -31.09 -16.27 35.57
CA VAL A 597 -31.07 -17.72 35.83
C VAL A 597 -29.98 -18.44 35.01
N ARG A 598 -29.67 -17.94 33.80
CA ARG A 598 -28.66 -18.55 32.90
C ARG A 598 -27.26 -17.97 33.07
N LEU A 599 -27.13 -16.66 33.22
CA LEU A 599 -25.85 -15.96 33.23
C LEU A 599 -25.19 -15.96 34.61
N ILE A 600 -25.95 -15.74 35.69
CA ILE A 600 -25.39 -15.61 37.05
C ILE A 600 -24.59 -16.85 37.47
N PRO A 601 -25.06 -18.10 37.24
CA PRO A 601 -24.24 -19.28 37.56
C PRO A 601 -22.88 -19.30 36.85
N THR A 602 -22.85 -18.83 35.60
CA THR A 602 -21.63 -18.74 34.80
C THR A 602 -20.67 -17.70 35.38
N LEU A 603 -21.16 -16.49 35.69
CA LEU A 603 -20.35 -15.43 36.30
C LEU A 603 -19.81 -15.83 37.67
N VAL A 604 -20.64 -16.47 38.50
CA VAL A 604 -20.20 -17.00 39.81
C VAL A 604 -19.10 -18.04 39.63
N SER A 605 -19.22 -18.92 38.63
CA SER A 605 -18.17 -19.91 38.33
C SER A 605 -16.86 -19.26 37.89
N ILE A 606 -16.90 -18.15 37.15
CA ILE A 606 -15.70 -17.40 36.74
C ILE A 606 -15.05 -16.72 37.95
N MET A 607 -15.85 -16.05 38.80
CA MET A 607 -15.35 -15.38 40.01
C MET A 607 -14.76 -16.35 41.05
N GLN A 608 -15.20 -17.61 41.05
CA GLN A 608 -14.69 -18.66 41.94
C GLN A 608 -13.53 -19.47 41.33
N ALA A 609 -13.18 -19.23 40.06
CA ALA A 609 -12.07 -19.89 39.42
C ALA A 609 -10.72 -19.42 39.99
N PRO A 610 -9.69 -20.28 40.08
CA PRO A 610 -8.35 -19.87 40.46
C PRO A 610 -7.82 -18.78 39.50
N PRO A 611 -7.10 -17.76 39.99
CA PRO A 611 -6.57 -16.67 39.16
C PRO A 611 -5.77 -17.16 37.94
N ASP A 612 -5.02 -18.25 38.11
CA ASP A 612 -4.19 -18.88 37.07
C ASP A 612 -5.02 -19.57 35.96
N LYS A 613 -6.33 -19.72 36.18
CA LYS A 613 -7.30 -20.31 35.25
C LYS A 613 -8.29 -19.30 34.71
N ILE A 614 -8.19 -18.02 35.10
CA ILE A 614 -9.02 -16.95 34.53
C ILE A 614 -8.36 -16.56 33.19
N PRO A 615 -9.06 -16.76 32.06
CA PRO A 615 -8.59 -16.34 30.74
C PRO A 615 -8.29 -14.84 30.73
N SER A 616 -7.19 -14.45 30.09
CA SER A 616 -6.72 -13.06 30.07
C SER A 616 -7.69 -12.07 29.44
N GLY A 617 -8.61 -12.53 28.57
CA GLY A 617 -9.65 -11.69 27.97
C GLY A 617 -10.81 -11.37 28.93
N LEU A 618 -10.86 -12.02 30.09
CA LEU A 618 -11.89 -11.83 31.14
C LEU A 618 -11.37 -11.06 32.37
N CYS A 619 -10.10 -10.64 32.36
CA CYS A 619 -9.42 -9.96 33.46
C CYS A 619 -9.63 -8.44 33.46
#